data_AF-A0A9W7WVY2-F1
#
_entry.id   AF-A0A9W7WVY2-F1
#
_cell.length_a   1.000
_cell.length_b   1.000
_cell.length_c   1.000
_cell.angle_alpha   90.00
_cell.angle_beta   90.00
_cell.angle_gamma   90.00
#
_symmetry.space_group_name_H-M   'P 1'
#
loop_
_entity.id
_entity.type
_entity.pdbx_description
1 polymer ?
#
loop_
_entity_poly.entity_id
_entity_poly.type
_entity_poly.pdbx_seq_one_letter_code
_entity_poly.pdbx_strand_id
1 'polypeptide(L)'
;MAIIKLLAFVACVWIGSTVDSDRQFYSSMDQVMQLVEEEKYFLKLVSSYIKAEQGNLTALKSNLQTLKWLSDSEDPEKTMSDPVVAYKLIRRLVVDWPYITESTQIRQYKDYQEWSRSDPPRFPTWGDVMGAALGLITLQEIYKLYPEDIIRGTPVNVDEAFCVGSVADQHHKYQHAFHWYLYGLKMLNHPEFLLPLQRVTKKGLLENLGLSARAFGSPSVTLDFYHQLLDLMPCYGDATNPWNELFTTYLRPEPTRTPEPDIYALNTTSSNSYEALCRGDTDQRTSRRQRALSCRYSTGGGNPRLILAPLKEEIEWNEPRIIRYHDILSDKEIETLKNIARPKLSRPEANMPQEDLNVRVFQSVFLTEDNIVVDRVNQRIADATGLSIETAEPLHVQNYGIGGRDEPSHDTLDAERDMIATFLTYMSDVDIGGATVFPESGVALKPKKGSAVFWYKLHKNGTIDPKTQHEGCPVLLGNKWVANKWIRTFGQEFRRPCSLSEWE
;
A
#
# COMPACT_ATOMS: atom_id res chain seq x y z
N MET A 1 -9.28 29.78 16.26
CA MET A 1 -7.93 29.43 16.76
C MET A 1 -7.82 28.00 17.28
N ALA A 2 -8.84 27.44 17.97
CA ALA A 2 -8.81 26.05 18.48
C ALA A 2 -8.87 24.97 17.38
N ILE A 3 -9.71 25.13 16.34
CA ILE A 3 -9.71 24.24 15.15
C ILE A 3 -8.39 24.29 14.40
N ILE A 4 -7.80 25.48 14.26
CA ILE A 4 -6.46 25.64 13.67
C ILE A 4 -5.42 25.00 14.59
N LYS A 5 -5.55 25.04 15.91
CA LYS A 5 -4.68 24.30 16.82
C LYS A 5 -4.92 22.79 16.79
N LEU A 6 -6.15 22.30 16.56
CA LEU A 6 -6.45 20.88 16.40
C LEU A 6 -5.84 20.34 15.09
N LEU A 7 -6.07 21.05 13.98
CA LEU A 7 -5.50 20.74 12.66
C LEU A 7 -3.98 20.98 12.61
N ALA A 8 -3.49 22.03 13.27
CA ALA A 8 -2.06 22.30 13.38
C ALA A 8 -1.36 21.42 14.41
N PHE A 9 -2.05 20.80 15.38
CA PHE A 9 -1.47 19.80 16.27
C PHE A 9 -1.45 18.42 15.61
N VAL A 10 -2.48 18.07 14.82
CA VAL A 10 -2.39 16.96 13.85
C VAL A 10 -1.21 17.21 12.88
N ALA A 11 -0.98 18.45 12.46
CA ALA A 11 0.19 18.82 11.63
C ALA A 11 1.51 19.04 12.41
N CYS A 12 1.51 19.24 13.73
CA CYS A 12 2.72 19.43 14.54
C CYS A 12 3.19 18.12 15.18
N VAL A 13 2.30 17.16 15.45
CA VAL A 13 2.68 15.75 15.68
C VAL A 13 3.38 15.19 14.43
N TRP A 14 3.01 15.68 13.25
CA TRP A 14 3.69 15.43 11.97
C TRP A 14 5.15 15.94 11.89
N ILE A 15 5.59 16.86 12.77
CA ILE A 15 6.92 17.46 12.68
C ILE A 15 7.78 17.16 13.94
N GLY A 16 7.21 16.64 15.03
CA GLY A 16 7.88 16.70 16.34
C GLY A 16 7.78 15.51 17.30
N SER A 17 7.15 14.38 16.96
CA SER A 17 7.31 13.17 17.77
C SER A 17 8.52 12.39 17.29
N THR A 18 9.42 12.05 18.20
CA THR A 18 10.53 11.11 18.00
C THR A 18 10.05 9.93 17.14
N VAL A 19 10.56 9.90 15.91
CA VAL A 19 10.25 8.93 14.87
C VAL A 19 10.55 7.54 15.41
N ASP A 20 9.52 6.78 15.77
CA ASP A 20 9.64 5.32 15.89
C ASP A 20 9.68 4.82 14.45
N SER A 21 10.89 4.70 13.90
CA SER A 21 11.20 4.31 12.52
C SER A 21 10.72 2.90 12.14
N ASP A 22 10.14 2.17 13.08
CA ASP A 22 10.12 0.71 13.04
C ASP A 22 8.85 0.11 12.44
N ARG A 23 7.78 0.90 12.20
CA ARG A 23 6.53 0.38 11.59
C ARG A 23 6.14 1.10 10.32
N GLN A 24 6.31 0.39 9.21
CA GLN A 24 5.88 0.77 7.88
C GLN A 24 4.55 0.07 7.58
N PHE A 25 3.42 0.76 7.77
CA PHE A 25 2.07 0.22 7.60
C PHE A 25 1.79 -0.22 6.16
N TYR A 26 2.28 0.55 5.17
CA TYR A 26 2.03 0.27 3.76
C TYR A 26 2.53 -1.12 3.30
N SER A 27 3.44 -1.74 4.07
CA SER A 27 4.00 -3.06 3.76
C SER A 27 3.17 -4.24 4.24
N SER A 28 2.01 -4.00 4.86
CA SER A 28 1.08 -5.04 5.31
C SER A 28 -0.35 -4.57 5.16
N MET A 29 -1.09 -5.18 4.23
CA MET A 29 -2.50 -4.84 4.04
C MET A 29 -3.34 -5.15 5.29
N ASP A 30 -2.97 -6.15 6.10
CA ASP A 30 -3.66 -6.40 7.37
C ASP A 30 -3.45 -5.27 8.38
N GLN A 31 -2.26 -4.65 8.44
CA GLN A 31 -2.03 -3.47 9.28
C GLN A 31 -2.76 -2.24 8.75
N VAL A 32 -2.79 -2.01 7.43
CA VAL A 32 -3.60 -0.94 6.84
C VAL A 32 -5.08 -1.10 7.19
N MET A 33 -5.60 -2.33 7.15
CA MET A 33 -6.99 -2.59 7.54
C MET A 33 -7.29 -2.24 9.01
N GLN A 34 -6.31 -2.37 9.91
CA GLN A 34 -6.48 -1.99 11.32
C GLN A 34 -6.62 -0.46 11.49
N LEU A 35 -6.01 0.34 10.61
CA LEU A 35 -6.11 1.81 10.64
C LEU A 35 -7.55 2.31 10.41
N VAL A 36 -8.41 1.52 9.77
CA VAL A 36 -9.81 1.88 9.53
C VAL A 36 -10.58 2.04 10.84
N GLU A 37 -10.33 1.18 11.83
CA GLU A 37 -10.97 1.29 13.14
C GLU A 37 -10.45 2.50 13.93
N GLU A 38 -9.16 2.82 13.79
CA GLU A 38 -8.55 4.02 14.36
C GLU A 38 -9.14 5.30 13.75
N GLU A 39 -9.33 5.33 12.43
CA GLU A 39 -9.96 6.46 11.74
C GLU A 39 -11.41 6.65 12.19
N LYS A 40 -12.21 5.58 12.30
CA LYS A 40 -13.59 5.64 12.82
C LYS A 40 -13.63 6.25 14.22
N TYR A 41 -12.68 5.87 15.09
CA TYR A 41 -12.55 6.44 16.42
C TYR A 41 -12.27 7.95 16.35
N PHE A 42 -11.33 8.37 15.51
CA PHE A 42 -11.00 9.79 15.33
C PHE A 42 -12.15 10.61 14.75
N LEU A 43 -12.87 10.09 13.75
CA LEU A 43 -14.06 10.74 13.18
C LEU A 43 -15.14 10.94 14.24
N LYS A 44 -15.32 9.97 15.13
CA LYS A 44 -16.25 10.10 16.27
C LYS A 44 -15.79 11.20 17.24
N LEU A 45 -14.50 11.30 17.50
CA LEU A 45 -13.92 12.36 18.34
C LEU A 45 -14.14 13.75 17.71
N VAL A 46 -13.83 13.92 16.42
CA VAL A 46 -14.01 15.18 15.69
C VAL A 46 -15.49 15.57 15.60
N SER A 47 -16.37 14.62 15.30
CA SER A 47 -17.82 14.82 15.27
C SER A 47 -18.35 15.30 16.61
N SER A 48 -17.92 14.65 17.69
CA SER A 48 -18.24 15.10 19.04
C SER A 48 -17.71 16.52 19.24
N TYR A 49 -16.45 16.80 18.86
CA TYR A 49 -15.82 18.12 18.99
C TYR A 49 -16.66 19.23 18.37
N ILE A 50 -17.06 19.04 17.12
CA ILE A 50 -17.93 19.96 16.37
C ILE A 50 -19.25 20.20 17.13
N LYS A 51 -19.86 19.14 17.67
CA LYS A 51 -21.15 19.25 18.38
C LYS A 51 -21.05 20.13 19.64
N ALA A 52 -19.99 20.02 20.44
CA ALA A 52 -19.88 20.92 21.60
C ALA A 52 -19.53 22.35 21.21
N GLU A 53 -18.71 22.56 20.17
CA GLU A 53 -18.45 23.91 19.65
C GLU A 53 -19.73 24.57 19.12
N GLN A 54 -20.60 23.83 18.44
CA GLN A 54 -21.93 24.32 18.05
C GLN A 54 -22.78 24.68 19.27
N GLY A 55 -22.71 23.89 20.35
CA GLY A 55 -23.35 24.19 21.63
C GLY A 55 -22.81 25.48 22.28
N ASN A 56 -21.50 25.71 22.21
CA ASN A 56 -20.83 26.92 22.69
C ASN A 56 -21.27 28.14 21.89
N LEU A 57 -21.26 28.02 20.55
CA LEU A 57 -21.73 29.06 19.64
C LEU A 57 -23.21 29.41 19.88
N THR A 58 -24.04 28.41 20.13
CA THR A 58 -25.47 28.61 20.43
C THR A 58 -25.67 29.35 21.75
N ALA A 59 -24.94 28.97 22.80
CA ALA A 59 -24.96 29.67 24.08
C ALA A 59 -24.48 31.13 23.95
N LEU A 60 -23.40 31.36 23.19
CA LEU A 60 -22.88 32.69 22.86
C LEU A 60 -23.91 33.55 22.13
N LYS A 61 -24.58 32.99 21.11
CA LYS A 61 -25.64 33.68 20.36
C LYS A 61 -26.83 34.05 21.27
N SER A 62 -27.27 33.13 22.12
CA SER A 62 -28.34 33.39 23.10
C SER A 62 -27.96 34.49 24.08
N ASN A 63 -26.73 34.45 24.61
CA ASN A 63 -26.22 35.49 25.50
C ASN A 63 -26.17 36.85 24.78
N LEU A 64 -25.67 36.90 23.55
CA LEU A 64 -25.61 38.13 22.76
C LEU A 64 -27.01 38.73 22.52
N GLN A 65 -28.02 37.91 22.21
CA GLN A 65 -29.41 38.39 22.06
C GLN A 65 -29.94 39.01 23.36
N THR A 66 -29.71 38.36 24.50
CA THR A 66 -30.09 38.89 25.82
C THR A 66 -29.30 40.13 26.22
N LEU A 67 -28.16 40.44 25.57
CA LEU A 67 -27.37 41.64 25.84
C LEU A 67 -27.73 42.82 24.92
N LYS A 68 -28.36 42.59 23.77
CA LYS A 68 -28.66 43.63 22.78
C LYS A 68 -29.78 44.60 23.19
N TRP A 69 -30.74 44.18 24.01
CA TRP A 69 -31.96 44.97 24.31
C TRP A 69 -31.73 46.37 24.93
N LEU A 70 -30.56 46.65 25.51
CA LEU A 70 -30.20 47.97 26.07
C LEU A 70 -29.36 48.83 25.12
N SER A 71 -28.79 48.23 24.06
CA SER A 71 -27.86 48.90 23.14
C SER A 71 -28.57 49.69 22.04
N ASP A 72 -29.87 49.51 21.88
CA ASP A 72 -30.67 50.09 20.79
C ASP A 72 -31.40 51.39 21.23
N SER A 73 -31.00 52.02 22.35
CA SER A 73 -31.63 53.26 22.79
C SER A 73 -31.08 54.48 22.03
N GLU A 74 -31.96 55.21 21.36
CA GLU A 74 -31.66 56.45 20.64
C GLU A 74 -31.31 57.63 21.59
N ASP A 75 -31.65 57.54 22.89
CA ASP A 75 -31.38 58.55 23.91
C ASP A 75 -30.83 57.92 25.22
N PRO A 76 -29.49 57.84 25.36
CA PRO A 76 -28.83 57.26 26.52
C PRO A 76 -29.12 57.99 27.83
N GLU A 77 -29.29 59.31 27.81
CA GLU A 77 -29.45 60.11 29.02
C GLU A 77 -30.84 59.87 29.65
N LYS A 78 -31.88 59.87 28.82
CA LYS A 78 -33.25 59.53 29.24
C LYS A 78 -33.37 58.08 29.71
N THR A 79 -32.66 57.16 29.07
CA THR A 79 -32.71 55.72 29.41
C THR A 79 -31.99 55.40 30.72
N MET A 80 -30.88 56.08 31.01
CA MET A 80 -30.09 55.89 32.25
C MET A 80 -30.65 56.67 33.44
N SER A 81 -31.68 57.49 33.24
CA SER A 81 -32.41 58.16 34.32
C SER A 81 -33.24 57.20 35.19
N ASP A 82 -33.56 56.00 34.67
CA ASP A 82 -34.17 54.94 35.47
C ASP A 82 -33.08 54.23 36.30
N PRO A 83 -33.12 54.32 37.65
CA PRO A 83 -32.10 53.72 38.51
C PRO A 83 -32.01 52.19 38.39
N VAL A 84 -33.09 51.51 37.98
CA VAL A 84 -33.09 50.07 37.74
C VAL A 84 -32.32 49.73 36.46
N VAL A 85 -32.44 50.57 35.41
CA VAL A 85 -31.71 50.41 34.15
C VAL A 85 -30.22 50.67 34.37
N ALA A 86 -29.87 51.73 35.10
CA ALA A 86 -28.48 52.03 35.48
C ALA A 86 -27.85 50.88 36.30
N TYR A 87 -28.57 50.36 37.32
CA TYR A 87 -28.12 49.19 38.09
C TYR A 87 -27.90 47.96 37.22
N LYS A 88 -28.82 47.65 36.30
CA LYS A 88 -28.70 46.50 35.38
C LYS A 88 -27.47 46.63 34.48
N LEU A 89 -27.17 47.82 33.97
CA LEU A 89 -25.96 48.03 33.15
C LEU A 89 -24.68 47.82 33.96
N ILE A 90 -24.60 48.38 35.17
CA ILE A 90 -23.42 48.25 36.04
C ILE A 90 -23.20 46.78 36.42
N ARG A 91 -24.23 46.08 36.90
CA ARG A 91 -24.13 44.64 37.22
C ARG A 91 -23.70 43.83 36.01
N ARG A 92 -24.21 44.14 34.82
CA ARG A 92 -23.86 43.43 33.59
C ARG A 92 -22.39 43.56 33.22
N LEU A 93 -21.82 44.76 33.35
CA LEU A 93 -20.40 45.02 33.09
C LEU A 93 -19.47 44.37 34.11
N VAL A 94 -19.90 44.29 35.38
CA VAL A 94 -19.06 43.78 36.48
C VAL A 94 -19.20 42.28 36.70
N VAL A 95 -20.40 41.72 36.52
CA VAL A 95 -20.73 40.33 36.88
C VAL A 95 -20.99 39.48 35.65
N ASP A 96 -21.90 39.92 34.77
CA ASP A 96 -22.39 39.05 33.69
C ASP A 96 -21.32 38.91 32.57
N TRP A 97 -20.61 39.99 32.22
CA TRP A 97 -19.58 39.96 31.18
C TRP A 97 -18.40 39.03 31.52
N PRO A 98 -17.76 39.13 32.70
CA PRO A 98 -16.72 38.18 33.11
C PRO A 98 -17.21 36.72 33.12
N TYR A 99 -18.41 36.46 33.64
CA TYR A 99 -18.99 35.13 33.65
C TYR A 99 -19.25 34.57 32.25
N ILE A 100 -19.72 35.39 31.31
CA ILE A 100 -19.89 35.00 29.90
C ILE A 100 -18.52 34.69 29.27
N THR A 101 -17.50 35.52 29.52
CA THR A 101 -16.16 35.26 28.98
C THR A 101 -15.51 33.99 29.55
N GLU A 102 -15.72 33.68 30.83
CA GLU A 102 -15.19 32.47 31.46
C GLU A 102 -15.98 31.20 31.07
N SER A 103 -17.31 31.26 31.08
CA SER A 103 -18.18 30.11 30.74
C SER A 103 -18.00 29.62 29.29
N THR A 104 -17.64 30.52 28.38
CA THR A 104 -17.32 30.19 26.98
C THR A 104 -15.99 29.47 26.83
N GLN A 105 -15.08 29.59 27.80
CA GLN A 105 -13.82 28.84 27.88
C GLN A 105 -13.96 27.53 28.67
N ILE A 106 -14.91 27.42 29.61
CA ILE A 106 -15.04 26.27 30.53
C ILE A 106 -15.72 25.04 29.91
N ARG A 107 -16.50 25.18 28.84
CA ARG A 107 -17.00 24.03 28.06
C ARG A 107 -15.90 23.34 27.22
N GLN A 108 -14.66 23.42 27.66
CA GLN A 108 -13.53 22.64 27.18
C GLN A 108 -13.75 21.15 27.51
N TYR A 109 -14.53 20.51 26.66
CA TYR A 109 -14.25 19.24 26.00
C TYR A 109 -13.44 18.20 26.82
N LYS A 110 -14.04 17.65 27.89
CA LYS A 110 -13.43 16.60 28.73
C LYS A 110 -12.89 15.42 27.89
N ASP A 111 -13.66 14.94 26.92
CA ASP A 111 -13.29 13.80 26.08
C ASP A 111 -12.03 14.07 25.22
N TYR A 112 -11.83 15.32 24.78
CA TYR A 112 -10.62 15.73 24.04
C TYR A 112 -9.45 15.91 24.99
N GLN A 113 -9.68 16.42 26.21
CA GLN A 113 -8.63 16.48 27.22
C GLN A 113 -8.20 15.09 27.68
N GLU A 114 -9.11 14.13 27.76
CA GLU A 114 -8.81 12.73 28.05
C GLU A 114 -8.06 12.07 26.88
N TRP A 115 -8.50 12.27 25.64
CA TRP A 115 -7.77 11.81 24.45
C TRP A 115 -6.38 12.46 24.31
N SER A 116 -6.26 13.76 24.55
CA SER A 116 -4.99 14.49 24.52
C SER A 116 -4.03 14.06 25.63
N ARG A 117 -4.53 13.36 26.67
CA ARG A 117 -3.73 12.76 27.75
C ARG A 117 -3.43 11.29 27.52
N SER A 118 -4.16 10.59 26.65
CA SER A 118 -3.83 9.23 26.24
C SER A 118 -2.63 9.22 25.29
N ASP A 119 -1.87 8.13 25.30
CA ASP A 119 -0.82 7.93 24.29
C ASP A 119 -1.43 8.07 22.89
N PRO A 120 -0.83 8.90 22.01
CA PRO A 120 -1.36 9.07 20.68
C PRO A 120 -1.36 7.70 19.97
N PRO A 121 -2.45 7.34 19.26
CA PRO A 121 -2.42 6.17 18.41
C PRO A 121 -1.23 6.28 17.45
N ARG A 122 -0.57 5.15 17.19
CA ARG A 122 0.55 5.12 16.24
C ARG A 122 -0.01 5.37 14.84
N PHE A 123 0.10 6.60 14.36
CA PHE A 123 -0.34 6.96 13.02
C PHE A 123 0.73 6.63 11.98
N PRO A 124 0.31 6.31 10.74
CA PRO A 124 1.22 6.26 9.61
C PRO A 124 1.94 7.61 9.43
N THR A 125 3.16 7.53 8.90
CA THR A 125 4.06 8.64 8.67
C THR A 125 4.05 9.08 7.20
N TRP A 126 4.77 10.15 6.88
CA TRP A 126 4.99 10.52 5.47
C TRP A 126 5.69 9.41 4.67
N GLY A 127 6.55 8.62 5.33
CA GLY A 127 7.19 7.45 4.71
C GLY A 127 6.17 6.39 4.27
N ASP A 128 5.06 6.24 4.98
CA ASP A 128 3.97 5.33 4.59
C ASP A 128 3.21 5.84 3.37
N VAL A 129 2.99 7.16 3.28
CA VAL A 129 2.37 7.78 2.10
C VAL A 129 3.24 7.57 0.87
N MET A 130 4.55 7.83 0.99
CA MET A 130 5.51 7.59 -0.10
C MET A 130 5.57 6.12 -0.50
N GLY A 131 5.61 5.21 0.47
CA GLY A 131 5.61 3.77 0.23
C GLY A 131 4.34 3.27 -0.48
N ALA A 132 3.17 3.76 -0.07
CA ALA A 132 1.91 3.46 -0.73
C ALA A 132 1.86 4.00 -2.17
N ALA A 133 2.31 5.25 -2.38
CA ALA A 133 2.40 5.84 -3.72
C ALA A 133 3.34 5.05 -4.64
N LEU A 134 4.50 4.63 -4.13
CA LEU A 134 5.42 3.76 -4.87
C LEU A 134 4.77 2.42 -5.20
N GLY A 135 3.99 1.84 -4.28
CA GLY A 135 3.18 0.66 -4.52
C GLY A 135 2.19 0.83 -5.68
N LEU A 136 1.49 1.96 -5.77
CA LEU A 136 0.60 2.27 -6.91
C LEU A 136 1.37 2.35 -8.23
N ILE A 137 2.56 2.97 -8.23
CA ILE A 137 3.40 3.07 -9.42
C ILE A 137 3.91 1.68 -9.85
N THR A 138 4.30 0.83 -8.91
CA THR A 138 4.69 -0.57 -9.17
C THR A 138 3.54 -1.35 -9.83
N LEU A 139 2.29 -1.10 -9.40
CA LEU A 139 1.11 -1.69 -10.05
C LEU A 139 0.93 -1.20 -11.49
N GLN A 140 1.14 0.10 -11.76
CA GLN A 140 1.11 0.63 -13.13
C GLN A 140 2.16 -0.03 -14.01
N GLU A 141 3.38 -0.18 -13.51
CA GLU A 141 4.49 -0.76 -14.26
C GLU A 141 4.25 -2.22 -14.61
N ILE A 142 3.87 -3.03 -13.63
CA ILE A 142 3.75 -4.47 -13.81
C ILE A 142 2.52 -4.80 -14.62
N TYR A 143 1.38 -4.16 -14.32
CA TYR A 143 0.11 -4.45 -14.98
C TYR A 143 -0.19 -3.56 -16.20
N LYS A 144 0.71 -2.63 -16.55
CA LYS A 144 0.56 -1.66 -17.66
C LYS A 144 -0.77 -0.88 -17.57
N LEU A 145 -1.04 -0.36 -16.37
CA LEU A 145 -2.29 0.34 -16.04
C LEU A 145 -2.11 1.85 -16.13
N TYR A 146 -3.11 2.54 -16.67
CA TYR A 146 -3.21 4.00 -16.53
C TYR A 146 -3.77 4.34 -15.13
N PRO A 147 -3.56 5.59 -14.62
CA PRO A 147 -4.17 6.02 -13.37
C PRO A 147 -5.66 5.70 -13.28
N GLU A 148 -6.40 5.91 -14.37
CA GLU A 148 -7.84 5.66 -14.48
C GLU A 148 -8.23 4.19 -14.25
N ASP A 149 -7.34 3.23 -14.54
CA ASP A 149 -7.59 1.81 -14.32
C ASP A 149 -7.40 1.40 -12.85
N ILE A 150 -6.49 2.06 -12.14
CA ILE A 150 -6.19 1.79 -10.73
C ILE A 150 -7.27 2.35 -9.81
N ILE A 151 -7.77 3.55 -10.11
CA ILE A 151 -8.71 4.28 -9.25
C ILE A 151 -10.17 3.86 -9.41
N ARG A 152 -10.47 2.80 -10.20
CA ARG A 152 -11.85 2.41 -10.52
C ARG A 152 -12.67 2.19 -9.24
N GLY A 153 -13.61 3.09 -8.98
CA GLY A 153 -14.52 3.04 -7.82
C GLY A 153 -14.18 4.01 -6.68
N THR A 154 -12.96 4.53 -6.62
CA THR A 154 -12.52 5.49 -5.59
C THR A 154 -11.64 6.56 -6.25
N PRO A 155 -12.23 7.69 -6.69
CA PRO A 155 -11.48 8.73 -7.39
C PRO A 155 -10.44 9.35 -6.46
N VAL A 156 -9.23 9.49 -6.98
CA VAL A 156 -8.12 10.22 -6.34
C VAL A 156 -8.25 11.70 -6.71
N ASN A 157 -8.09 12.60 -5.74
CA ASN A 157 -8.19 14.03 -5.98
C ASN A 157 -6.90 14.61 -6.58
N VAL A 158 -6.92 15.91 -6.93
CA VAL A 158 -5.82 16.58 -7.62
C VAL A 158 -4.53 16.59 -6.78
N ASP A 159 -4.63 16.85 -5.47
CA ASP A 159 -3.46 16.93 -4.58
C ASP A 159 -2.83 15.54 -4.37
N GLU A 160 -3.68 14.51 -4.23
CA GLU A 160 -3.24 13.11 -4.10
C GLU A 160 -2.58 12.61 -5.38
N ALA A 161 -3.18 12.88 -6.55
CA ALA A 161 -2.61 12.51 -7.85
C ALA A 161 -1.26 13.18 -8.07
N PHE A 162 -1.15 14.47 -7.72
CA PHE A 162 0.12 15.20 -7.78
C PHE A 162 1.17 14.55 -6.87
N CYS A 163 0.80 14.13 -5.65
CA CYS A 163 1.70 13.44 -4.74
C CYS A 163 2.26 12.15 -5.34
N VAL A 164 1.41 11.30 -5.95
CA VAL A 164 1.88 10.08 -6.62
C VAL A 164 2.80 10.42 -7.79
N GLY A 165 2.45 11.43 -8.60
CA GLY A 165 3.30 11.90 -9.70
C GLY A 165 4.68 12.37 -9.23
N SER A 166 4.75 13.12 -8.13
CA SER A 166 6.01 13.59 -7.55
C SER A 166 6.88 12.46 -7.00
N VAL A 167 6.27 11.42 -6.41
CA VAL A 167 7.00 10.22 -6.00
C VAL A 167 7.55 9.50 -7.23
N ALA A 168 6.78 9.37 -8.32
CA ALA A 168 7.27 8.77 -9.55
C ALA A 168 8.48 9.53 -10.14
N ASP A 169 8.45 10.86 -10.17
CA ASP A 169 9.58 11.69 -10.63
C ASP A 169 10.84 11.48 -9.77
N GLN A 170 10.69 11.44 -8.45
CA GLN A 170 11.81 11.20 -7.51
C GLN A 170 12.49 9.84 -7.75
N HIS A 171 11.75 8.86 -8.28
CA HIS A 171 12.25 7.55 -8.66
C HIS A 171 12.58 7.43 -10.15
N HIS A 172 12.67 8.56 -10.88
CA HIS A 172 12.99 8.63 -12.32
C HIS A 172 12.00 7.89 -13.24
N LYS A 173 10.77 7.66 -12.76
CA LYS A 173 9.69 7.00 -13.50
C LYS A 173 8.85 8.05 -14.26
N TYR A 174 9.52 8.82 -15.13
CA TYR A 174 8.95 10.04 -15.72
C TYR A 174 7.67 9.82 -16.53
N GLN A 175 7.53 8.67 -17.22
CA GLN A 175 6.28 8.33 -17.92
C GLN A 175 5.10 8.19 -16.95
N HIS A 176 5.30 7.49 -15.83
CA HIS A 176 4.25 7.31 -14.81
C HIS A 176 3.93 8.62 -14.11
N ALA A 177 4.96 9.43 -13.80
CA ALA A 177 4.77 10.77 -13.24
C ALA A 177 3.90 11.64 -14.15
N PHE A 178 4.22 11.66 -15.45
CA PHE A 178 3.46 12.36 -16.47
C PHE A 178 2.00 11.92 -16.48
N HIS A 179 1.71 10.62 -16.44
CA HIS A 179 0.33 10.12 -16.41
C HIS A 179 -0.45 10.58 -15.16
N TRP A 180 0.17 10.59 -13.98
CA TRP A 180 -0.48 11.07 -12.75
C TRP A 180 -0.75 12.57 -12.76
N TYR A 181 0.20 13.39 -13.25
CA TYR A 181 -0.06 14.82 -13.43
C TYR A 181 -1.12 15.07 -14.50
N LEU A 182 -1.14 14.29 -15.58
CA LEU A 182 -2.13 14.42 -16.64
C LEU A 182 -3.53 14.08 -16.11
N TYR A 183 -3.64 13.04 -15.28
CA TYR A 183 -4.85 12.70 -14.56
C TYR A 183 -5.29 13.85 -13.62
N GLY A 184 -4.38 14.41 -12.82
CA GLY A 184 -4.66 15.56 -11.96
C GLY A 184 -5.15 16.78 -12.74
N LEU A 185 -4.56 17.05 -13.91
CA LEU A 185 -4.99 18.13 -14.80
C LEU A 185 -6.39 17.89 -15.38
N LYS A 186 -6.73 16.64 -15.72
CA LYS A 186 -8.11 16.28 -16.13
C LYS A 186 -9.09 16.55 -14.98
N MET A 187 -8.76 16.13 -13.76
CA MET A 187 -9.62 16.31 -12.58
C MET A 187 -9.87 17.77 -12.22
N LEU A 188 -8.96 18.69 -12.55
CA LEU A 188 -9.21 20.13 -12.38
C LEU A 188 -10.42 20.65 -13.16
N ASN A 189 -10.80 20.00 -14.25
CA ASN A 189 -11.97 20.39 -15.06
C ASN A 189 -13.29 19.85 -14.48
N HIS A 190 -13.24 19.14 -13.35
CA HIS A 190 -14.38 18.50 -12.70
C HIS A 190 -14.60 19.09 -11.29
N PRO A 191 -15.42 20.15 -11.16
CA PRO A 191 -15.64 20.86 -9.90
C PRO A 191 -16.10 19.97 -8.74
N GLU A 192 -16.78 18.87 -9.04
CA GLU A 192 -17.28 17.88 -8.10
C GLU A 192 -16.19 17.16 -7.31
N PHE A 193 -14.96 17.11 -7.82
CA PHE A 193 -13.81 16.46 -7.17
C PHE A 193 -12.83 17.45 -6.52
N LEU A 194 -13.11 18.75 -6.58
CA LEU A 194 -12.26 19.77 -5.99
C LEU A 194 -12.52 19.89 -4.49
N LEU A 195 -11.45 19.83 -3.70
CA LEU A 195 -11.51 20.05 -2.26
C LEU A 195 -11.49 21.55 -1.93
N PRO A 196 -12.20 22.01 -0.88
CA PRO A 196 -12.16 23.42 -0.44
C PRO A 196 -10.77 23.95 -0.08
N LEU A 197 -9.81 23.06 0.21
CA LEU A 197 -8.43 23.38 0.59
C LEU A 197 -7.39 22.84 -0.40
N GLN A 198 -7.78 22.68 -1.68
CA GLN A 198 -6.87 22.20 -2.72
C GLN A 198 -5.64 23.11 -2.85
N ARG A 199 -4.45 22.51 -2.88
CA ARG A 199 -3.17 23.25 -2.91
C ARG A 199 -2.55 23.29 -4.31
N VAL A 200 -2.71 22.21 -5.07
CA VAL A 200 -2.13 22.06 -6.40
C VAL A 200 -2.91 22.91 -7.39
N THR A 201 -2.15 23.71 -8.15
CA THR A 201 -2.69 24.64 -9.15
C THR A 201 -2.52 24.09 -10.56
N LYS A 202 -3.33 24.58 -11.50
CA LYS A 202 -3.15 24.29 -12.95
C LYS A 202 -1.73 24.59 -13.43
N LYS A 203 -1.16 25.70 -12.95
CA LYS A 203 0.24 26.09 -13.20
C LYS A 203 1.21 24.97 -12.77
N GLY A 204 1.10 24.52 -11.52
CA GLY A 204 1.99 23.49 -10.98
C GLY A 204 1.91 22.17 -11.74
N LEU A 205 0.72 21.76 -12.19
CA LEU A 205 0.57 20.55 -13.01
C LEU A 205 1.20 20.68 -14.39
N LEU A 206 0.99 21.81 -15.08
CA LEU A 206 1.58 22.06 -16.39
C LEU A 206 3.10 22.13 -16.34
N GLU A 207 3.66 22.76 -15.30
CA GLU A 207 5.11 22.79 -15.06
C GLU A 207 5.69 21.38 -14.92
N ASN A 208 5.08 20.54 -14.07
CA ASN A 208 5.57 19.18 -13.84
C ASN A 208 5.33 18.26 -15.06
N LEU A 209 4.23 18.43 -15.80
CA LEU A 209 3.99 17.73 -17.07
C LEU A 209 5.09 18.02 -18.10
N GLY A 210 5.46 19.30 -18.27
CA GLY A 210 6.56 19.68 -19.16
C GLY A 210 7.91 19.12 -18.70
N LEU A 211 8.18 19.14 -17.39
CA LEU A 211 9.41 18.60 -16.82
C LEU A 211 9.52 17.07 -16.99
N SER A 212 8.48 16.31 -16.69
CA SER A 212 8.47 14.85 -16.86
C SER A 212 8.55 14.46 -18.35
N ALA A 213 7.82 15.17 -19.23
CA ALA A 213 7.90 14.96 -20.69
C ALA A 213 9.32 15.15 -21.23
N ARG A 214 10.01 16.19 -20.75
CA ARG A 214 11.39 16.45 -21.11
C ARG A 214 12.34 15.37 -20.61
N ALA A 215 12.20 14.98 -19.34
CA ALA A 215 13.06 13.99 -18.72
C ALA A 215 12.90 12.60 -19.38
N PHE A 216 11.70 12.30 -19.90
CA PHE A 216 11.43 11.10 -20.70
C PHE A 216 12.01 11.17 -22.13
N GLY A 217 12.26 12.38 -22.66
CA GLY A 217 12.78 12.59 -24.01
C GLY A 217 11.73 12.89 -25.07
N SER A 218 10.57 13.46 -24.70
CA SER A 218 9.51 13.89 -25.62
C SER A 218 9.48 15.42 -25.76
N PRO A 219 10.38 16.02 -26.58
CA PRO A 219 10.45 17.48 -26.75
C PRO A 219 9.18 18.10 -27.33
N SER A 220 8.46 17.45 -28.26
CA SER A 220 7.23 18.04 -28.83
C SER A 220 6.16 18.23 -27.75
N VAL A 221 5.92 17.21 -26.96
CA VAL A 221 4.98 17.21 -25.84
C VAL A 221 5.39 18.22 -24.77
N THR A 222 6.70 18.32 -24.51
CA THR A 222 7.27 19.32 -23.60
C THR A 222 6.87 20.74 -24.02
N LEU A 223 7.03 21.06 -25.31
CA LEU A 223 6.69 22.37 -25.85
C LEU A 223 5.20 22.67 -25.75
N ASP A 224 4.33 21.70 -26.01
CA ASP A 224 2.88 21.87 -25.93
C ASP A 224 2.41 22.30 -24.53
N PHE A 225 2.93 21.67 -23.47
CA PHE A 225 2.56 22.04 -22.10
C PHE A 225 3.18 23.37 -21.66
N TYR A 226 4.39 23.69 -22.12
CA TYR A 226 4.99 25.00 -21.85
C TYR A 226 4.28 26.14 -22.57
N HIS A 227 3.78 25.93 -23.80
CA HIS A 227 2.92 26.89 -24.47
C HIS A 227 1.63 27.14 -23.68
N GLN A 228 0.97 26.09 -23.20
CA GLN A 228 -0.21 26.23 -22.33
C GLN A 228 0.10 26.97 -21.01
N LEU A 229 1.31 26.80 -20.47
CA LEU A 229 1.75 27.52 -19.27
C LEU A 229 1.93 29.02 -19.54
N LEU A 230 2.48 29.38 -20.71
CA LEU A 230 2.65 30.77 -21.14
C LEU A 230 1.30 31.46 -21.36
N ASP A 231 0.32 30.77 -21.93
CA ASP A 231 -1.04 31.31 -22.11
C ASP A 231 -1.71 31.68 -20.77
N LEU A 232 -1.37 30.97 -19.68
CA LEU A 232 -1.86 31.29 -18.33
C LEU A 232 -1.13 32.49 -17.69
N MET A 233 -0.03 32.98 -18.28
CA MET A 233 0.72 34.14 -17.81
C MET A 233 0.96 35.17 -18.93
N PRO A 234 -0.06 35.92 -19.38
CA PRO A 234 0.10 36.86 -20.50
C PRO A 234 1.07 38.03 -20.22
N CYS A 235 1.32 38.36 -18.94
CA CYS A 235 2.23 39.43 -18.52
C CYS A 235 3.71 38.99 -18.39
N TYR A 236 4.07 37.78 -18.82
CA TYR A 236 5.40 37.18 -18.72
C TYR A 236 6.34 37.48 -19.91
N GLY A 237 6.02 38.48 -20.73
CA GLY A 237 6.81 38.91 -21.90
C GLY A 237 7.96 39.87 -21.61
N ASP A 238 8.56 39.84 -20.41
CA ASP A 238 9.74 40.65 -20.09
C ASP A 238 11.02 39.85 -20.39
N ALA A 239 11.91 40.43 -21.19
CA ALA A 239 13.19 39.84 -21.60
C ALA A 239 14.16 39.58 -20.43
N THR A 240 13.84 40.05 -19.22
CA THR A 240 14.62 39.85 -17.98
C THR A 240 14.22 38.59 -17.20
N ASN A 241 13.27 37.81 -17.69
CA ASN A 241 12.74 36.65 -16.98
C ASN A 241 13.65 35.40 -17.09
N PRO A 242 14.06 34.77 -15.98
CA PRO A 242 14.87 33.54 -16.01
C PRO A 242 14.22 32.37 -16.76
N TRP A 243 12.89 32.38 -16.90
CA TRP A 243 12.18 31.39 -17.72
C TRP A 243 12.44 31.57 -19.22
N ASN A 244 12.70 32.77 -19.74
CA ASN A 244 13.04 32.96 -21.16
C ASN A 244 14.40 32.35 -21.55
N GLU A 245 15.37 32.35 -20.62
CA GLU A 245 16.66 31.67 -20.80
C GLU A 245 16.50 30.13 -20.73
N LEU A 246 15.65 29.66 -19.81
CA LEU A 246 15.22 28.26 -19.76
C LEU A 246 14.52 27.86 -21.08
N PHE A 247 13.52 28.62 -21.54
CA PHE A 247 12.79 28.37 -22.78
C PHE A 247 13.69 28.38 -24.00
N THR A 248 14.59 29.36 -24.16
CA THR A 248 15.53 29.42 -25.30
C THR A 248 16.56 28.27 -25.29
N THR A 249 16.91 27.76 -24.10
CA THR A 249 17.75 26.57 -23.94
C THR A 249 16.95 25.27 -24.17
N TYR A 250 15.66 25.25 -23.87
CA TYR A 250 14.76 24.09 -23.97
C TYR A 250 14.02 23.95 -25.32
N LEU A 251 13.91 25.04 -26.08
CA LEU A 251 13.30 25.12 -27.42
C LEU A 251 14.27 24.83 -28.57
N ARG A 252 15.54 24.49 -28.30
CA ARG A 252 16.48 24.04 -29.34
C ARG A 252 16.36 22.52 -29.46
N PRO A 253 15.56 21.98 -30.40
CA PRO A 253 15.62 20.57 -30.69
C PRO A 253 17.03 20.26 -31.22
N GLU A 254 17.78 19.41 -30.51
CA GLU A 254 18.87 18.72 -31.19
C GLU A 254 18.22 17.79 -32.22
N PRO A 255 18.57 17.89 -33.51
CA PRO A 255 17.99 17.04 -34.53
C PRO A 255 18.45 15.60 -34.31
N THR A 256 17.63 14.81 -33.62
CA THR A 256 17.84 13.37 -33.45
C THR A 256 17.26 12.65 -34.67
N ARG A 257 17.96 11.61 -35.13
CA ARG A 257 17.53 10.77 -36.27
C ARG A 257 16.49 9.71 -35.88
N THR A 258 16.20 9.59 -34.59
CA THR A 258 15.28 8.60 -34.02
C THR A 258 13.88 9.17 -33.87
N PRO A 259 12.81 8.39 -34.10
CA PRO A 259 11.46 8.80 -33.77
C PRO A 259 11.36 9.20 -32.30
N GLU A 260 10.62 10.27 -32.01
CA GLU A 260 10.36 10.71 -30.64
C GLU A 260 9.58 9.62 -29.87
N PRO A 261 9.98 9.27 -28.64
CA PRO A 261 9.24 8.32 -27.84
C PRO A 261 7.88 8.91 -27.43
N ASP A 262 6.82 8.10 -27.53
CA ASP A 262 5.48 8.50 -27.15
C ASP A 262 5.29 8.33 -25.63
N ILE A 263 5.31 9.44 -24.90
CA ILE A 263 5.09 9.43 -23.45
C ILE A 263 3.65 9.06 -23.07
N TYR A 264 2.67 9.25 -23.96
CA TYR A 264 1.27 8.93 -23.68
C TYR A 264 0.98 7.42 -23.75
N ALA A 265 1.79 6.65 -24.45
CA ALA A 265 1.59 5.22 -24.63
C ALA A 265 2.51 4.41 -23.70
N LEU A 266 1.92 3.71 -22.74
CA LEU A 266 2.67 2.75 -21.92
C LEU A 266 3.27 1.65 -22.84
N ASN A 267 4.56 1.36 -22.67
CA ASN A 267 5.25 0.36 -23.49
C ASN A 267 4.62 -1.04 -23.28
N THR A 268 4.00 -1.57 -24.34
CA THR A 268 3.34 -2.88 -24.33
C THR A 268 4.28 -4.05 -24.58
N THR A 269 5.47 -3.80 -25.11
CA THR A 269 6.48 -4.82 -25.39
C THR A 269 7.44 -4.93 -24.21
N SER A 270 6.99 -5.50 -23.08
CA SER A 270 7.93 -5.87 -22.03
C SER A 270 8.56 -7.21 -22.36
N SER A 271 9.88 -7.23 -22.57
CA SER A 271 10.67 -8.47 -22.75
C SER A 271 10.83 -9.25 -21.45
N ASN A 272 10.29 -8.73 -20.34
CA ASN A 272 10.41 -9.33 -19.03
C ASN A 272 9.32 -10.40 -18.83
N SER A 273 9.74 -11.67 -18.78
CA SER A 273 8.84 -12.82 -18.60
C SER A 273 8.07 -12.76 -17.28
N TYR A 274 8.64 -12.18 -16.21
CA TYR A 274 7.97 -11.99 -14.94
C TYR A 274 6.70 -11.13 -15.08
N GLU A 275 6.84 -9.92 -15.64
CA GLU A 275 5.70 -9.01 -15.73
C GLU A 275 4.61 -9.56 -16.66
N ALA A 276 5.02 -10.20 -17.76
CA ALA A 276 4.11 -10.84 -18.70
C ALA A 276 3.30 -11.97 -18.04
N LEU A 277 3.90 -12.76 -17.16
CA LEU A 277 3.20 -13.77 -16.37
C LEU A 277 2.25 -13.16 -15.34
N CYS A 278 2.65 -12.07 -14.68
CA CYS A 278 1.77 -11.37 -13.75
C CYS A 278 0.53 -10.81 -14.43
N ARG A 279 0.67 -10.28 -15.66
CA ARG A 279 -0.46 -9.81 -16.48
C ARG A 279 -1.30 -10.94 -17.08
N GLY A 280 -0.72 -12.14 -17.21
CA GLY A 280 -1.35 -13.26 -17.90
C GLY A 280 -1.25 -13.15 -19.43
N ASP A 281 -0.28 -12.39 -19.95
CA ASP A 281 -0.04 -12.22 -21.39
C ASP A 281 0.48 -13.51 -22.04
N THR A 282 1.09 -14.40 -21.24
CA THR A 282 1.69 -15.65 -21.72
C THR A 282 0.97 -16.84 -21.12
N ASP A 283 0.62 -17.80 -21.97
CA ASP A 283 0.20 -19.14 -21.56
C ASP A 283 1.07 -20.20 -22.25
N GLN A 284 1.98 -20.81 -21.48
CA GLN A 284 2.85 -21.87 -21.98
C GLN A 284 2.22 -23.28 -21.89
N ARG A 285 0.93 -23.39 -21.53
CA ARG A 285 0.20 -24.67 -21.45
C ARG A 285 -0.15 -25.20 -22.84
N THR A 286 0.82 -25.86 -23.47
CA THR A 286 0.56 -26.62 -24.71
C THR A 286 -0.44 -27.76 -24.47
N SER A 287 -1.15 -28.20 -25.52
CA SER A 287 -2.08 -29.35 -25.41
C SER A 287 -1.37 -30.63 -24.92
N ARG A 288 -0.06 -30.79 -25.18
CA ARG A 288 0.74 -31.90 -24.65
C ARG A 288 0.89 -31.79 -23.13
N ARG A 289 1.19 -30.61 -22.61
CA ARG A 289 1.32 -30.37 -21.16
C ARG A 289 -0.02 -30.52 -20.46
N GLN A 290 -1.10 -29.98 -21.03
CA GLN A 290 -2.45 -30.10 -20.46
C GLN A 290 -2.88 -31.56 -20.26
N ARG A 291 -2.53 -32.46 -21.19
CA ARG A 291 -2.80 -33.90 -21.05
C ARG A 291 -2.02 -34.59 -19.91
N ALA A 292 -0.92 -34.01 -19.45
CA ALA A 292 -0.14 -34.52 -18.33
C ALA A 292 -0.64 -34.00 -16.97
N LEU A 293 -1.48 -32.95 -16.96
CA LEU A 293 -2.10 -32.42 -15.74
C LEU A 293 -3.22 -33.35 -15.29
N SER A 294 -3.25 -33.69 -14.01
CA SER A 294 -4.23 -34.62 -13.46
C SER A 294 -4.59 -34.26 -12.03
N CYS A 295 -5.82 -34.58 -11.64
CA CYS A 295 -6.31 -34.46 -10.26
C CYS A 295 -6.53 -35.86 -9.69
N ARG A 296 -6.16 -36.07 -8.43
CA ARG A 296 -6.32 -37.36 -7.74
C ARG A 296 -6.42 -37.21 -6.23
N TYR A 297 -6.97 -38.23 -5.59
CA TYR A 297 -6.83 -38.43 -4.15
C TYR A 297 -5.50 -39.15 -3.88
N SER A 298 -4.58 -38.47 -3.21
CA SER A 298 -3.21 -38.95 -2.95
C SER A 298 -3.08 -39.44 -1.52
N THR A 299 -2.55 -40.65 -1.35
CA THR A 299 -2.27 -41.25 -0.04
C THR A 299 -0.84 -40.96 0.43
N GLY A 300 -0.13 -40.01 -0.19
CA GLY A 300 1.25 -39.65 0.18
C GLY A 300 2.23 -40.82 0.12
N GLY A 301 2.09 -41.71 -0.87
CA GLY A 301 2.93 -42.90 -1.00
C GLY A 301 2.60 -44.02 0.00
N GLY A 302 1.36 -44.05 0.52
CA GLY A 302 0.93 -45.05 1.51
C GLY A 302 1.07 -44.58 2.96
N ASN A 303 1.12 -43.27 3.19
CA ASN A 303 1.13 -42.70 4.54
C ASN A 303 -0.13 -43.16 5.31
N PRO A 304 0.02 -43.74 6.53
CA PRO A 304 -1.11 -44.29 7.29
C PRO A 304 -2.24 -43.29 7.55
N ARG A 305 -1.92 -42.00 7.76
CA ARG A 305 -2.94 -40.96 8.00
C ARG A 305 -3.69 -40.62 6.71
N LEU A 306 -2.99 -40.56 5.58
CA LEU A 306 -3.56 -40.20 4.29
C LEU A 306 -4.27 -41.37 3.59
N ILE A 307 -4.10 -42.61 4.05
CA ILE A 307 -4.96 -43.72 3.63
C ILE A 307 -6.41 -43.50 4.09
N LEU A 308 -6.59 -42.96 5.30
CA LEU A 308 -7.90 -42.67 5.87
C LEU A 308 -8.47 -41.32 5.40
N ALA A 309 -7.59 -40.34 5.18
CA ALA A 309 -7.96 -39.01 4.69
C ALA A 309 -7.05 -38.58 3.53
N PRO A 310 -7.27 -39.09 2.31
CA PRO A 310 -6.45 -38.75 1.14
C PRO A 310 -6.46 -37.26 0.81
N LEU A 311 -5.32 -36.74 0.38
CA LEU A 311 -5.19 -35.35 -0.04
C LEU A 311 -5.74 -35.14 -1.46
N LYS A 312 -6.40 -34.01 -1.69
CA LYS A 312 -6.81 -33.57 -3.03
C LYS A 312 -5.60 -32.99 -3.75
N GLU A 313 -4.95 -33.81 -4.57
CA GLU A 313 -3.72 -33.47 -5.29
C GLU A 313 -4.03 -33.12 -6.75
N GLU A 314 -3.48 -32.01 -7.24
CA GLU A 314 -3.54 -31.57 -8.64
C GLU A 314 -2.11 -31.33 -9.15
N ILE A 315 -1.77 -31.87 -10.32
CA ILE A 315 -0.54 -31.53 -11.01
C ILE A 315 -0.79 -30.25 -11.81
N GLU A 316 -0.27 -29.13 -11.33
CA GLU A 316 -0.37 -27.81 -11.97
C GLU A 316 0.65 -27.64 -13.11
N TRP A 317 1.80 -28.31 -12.97
CA TRP A 317 2.85 -28.32 -13.97
C TRP A 317 3.62 -29.64 -13.96
N ASN A 318 4.00 -30.12 -15.15
CA ASN A 318 4.67 -31.41 -15.30
C ASN A 318 6.20 -31.32 -15.14
N GLU A 319 6.82 -30.28 -15.71
CA GLU A 319 8.28 -30.09 -15.74
C GLU A 319 8.63 -28.58 -15.68
N PRO A 320 9.15 -28.07 -14.54
CA PRO A 320 9.34 -28.79 -13.26
C PRO A 320 8.01 -29.26 -12.68
N ARG A 321 8.04 -30.32 -11.87
CA ARG A 321 6.79 -30.85 -11.30
C ARG A 321 6.30 -29.92 -10.19
N ILE A 322 5.16 -29.28 -10.42
CA ILE A 322 4.47 -28.42 -9.46
C ILE A 322 3.14 -29.07 -9.10
N ILE A 323 2.94 -29.31 -7.81
CA ILE A 323 1.76 -29.98 -7.27
C ILE A 323 0.99 -28.98 -6.43
N ARG A 324 -0.33 -28.89 -6.62
CA ARG A 324 -1.25 -28.22 -5.71
C ARG A 324 -1.99 -29.23 -4.84
N TYR A 325 -1.99 -28.98 -3.54
CA TYR A 325 -2.87 -29.64 -2.59
C TYR A 325 -4.03 -28.71 -2.25
N HIS A 326 -5.26 -29.13 -2.53
CA HIS A 326 -6.46 -28.38 -2.18
C HIS A 326 -6.91 -28.71 -0.75
N ASP A 327 -7.50 -27.72 -0.09
CA ASP A 327 -8.07 -27.85 1.25
C ASP A 327 -7.08 -28.41 2.30
N ILE A 328 -5.79 -28.10 2.16
CA ILE A 328 -4.73 -28.56 3.06
C ILE A 328 -4.79 -27.85 4.42
N LEU A 329 -5.29 -26.60 4.47
CA LEU A 329 -5.58 -25.88 5.71
C LEU A 329 -7.07 -25.55 5.80
N SER A 330 -7.63 -25.74 7.00
CA SER A 330 -8.98 -25.27 7.32
C SER A 330 -8.99 -23.78 7.64
N ASP A 331 -10.15 -23.13 7.49
CA ASP A 331 -10.34 -21.72 7.85
C ASP A 331 -9.97 -21.42 9.31
N LYS A 332 -10.27 -22.35 10.23
CA LYS A 332 -9.94 -22.21 11.65
C LYS A 332 -8.43 -22.23 11.91
N GLU A 333 -7.70 -23.09 11.21
CA GLU A 333 -6.23 -23.14 11.29
C GLU A 333 -5.63 -21.86 10.70
N ILE A 334 -6.12 -21.40 9.54
CA ILE A 334 -5.70 -20.16 8.89
C ILE A 334 -5.86 -18.96 9.85
N GLU A 335 -7.03 -18.79 10.45
CA GLU A 335 -7.25 -17.65 11.36
C GLU A 335 -6.41 -17.76 12.64
N THR A 336 -6.15 -18.98 13.12
CA THR A 336 -5.26 -19.19 14.27
C THR A 336 -3.83 -18.77 13.93
N LEU A 337 -3.31 -19.18 12.77
CA LEU A 337 -1.97 -18.78 12.29
C LEU A 337 -1.86 -17.27 12.11
N LYS A 338 -2.86 -16.62 11.49
CA LYS A 338 -2.91 -15.16 11.36
C LYS A 338 -2.91 -14.45 12.71
N ASN A 339 -3.71 -14.92 13.68
CA ASN A 339 -3.78 -14.31 15.01
C ASN A 339 -2.45 -14.39 15.77
N ILE A 340 -1.72 -15.50 15.65
CA ILE A 340 -0.39 -15.65 16.25
C ILE A 340 0.63 -14.75 15.53
N ALA A 341 0.50 -14.61 14.21
CA ALA A 341 1.43 -13.85 13.38
C ALA A 341 1.28 -12.33 13.53
N ARG A 342 0.05 -11.80 13.53
CA ARG A 342 -0.28 -10.35 13.57
C ARG A 342 0.57 -9.52 14.53
N PRO A 343 0.69 -9.85 15.83
CA PRO A 343 1.45 -9.03 16.76
C PRO A 343 2.97 -9.07 16.53
N LYS A 344 3.46 -10.06 15.78
CA LYS A 344 4.88 -10.32 15.52
C LYS A 344 5.32 -9.96 14.11
N LEU A 345 4.41 -9.56 13.22
CA LEU A 345 4.74 -9.15 11.85
C LEU A 345 5.64 -7.93 11.85
N SER A 346 6.77 -8.05 11.16
CA SER A 346 7.72 -6.97 10.92
C SER A 346 8.31 -7.06 9.51
N ARG A 347 8.95 -5.97 9.06
CA ARG A 347 9.75 -6.01 7.83
C ARG A 347 10.90 -7.00 7.99
N PRO A 348 11.24 -7.80 6.95
CA PRO A 348 12.51 -8.51 6.91
C PRO A 348 13.68 -7.51 7.06
N GLU A 349 14.64 -7.84 7.93
CA GLU A 349 15.82 -7.10 8.41
C GLU A 349 16.24 -5.77 7.72
N ALA A 350 16.48 -4.75 8.55
CA ALA A 350 16.89 -3.38 8.22
C ALA A 350 18.33 -3.20 7.68
N ASN A 351 19.04 -4.29 7.38
CA ASN A 351 20.41 -4.25 6.83
C ASN A 351 20.46 -4.39 5.30
N MET A 352 19.31 -4.44 4.63
CA MET A 352 19.24 -4.48 3.16
C MET A 352 19.47 -3.08 2.54
N PRO A 353 20.12 -3.01 1.35
CA PRO A 353 20.15 -1.79 0.56
C PRO A 353 18.74 -1.21 0.36
N GLN A 354 18.63 0.11 0.33
CA GLN A 354 17.33 0.79 0.24
C GLN A 354 16.56 0.46 -1.05
N GLU A 355 17.27 0.06 -2.11
CA GLU A 355 16.68 -0.43 -3.35
C GLU A 355 15.92 -1.75 -3.16
N ASP A 356 16.44 -2.69 -2.34
CA ASP A 356 15.80 -3.98 -2.06
C ASP A 356 14.57 -3.82 -1.14
N LEU A 357 14.60 -2.84 -0.23
CA LEU A 357 13.46 -2.51 0.65
C LEU A 357 12.24 -1.96 -0.11
N ASN A 358 12.50 -1.27 -1.23
CA ASN A 358 11.47 -0.75 -2.12
C ASN A 358 10.82 -1.86 -2.97
N VAL A 359 11.55 -2.97 -3.19
CA VAL A 359 11.08 -4.12 -3.97
C VAL A 359 10.29 -5.10 -3.09
N ARG A 360 10.75 -5.38 -1.86
CA ARG A 360 10.14 -6.36 -0.94
C ARG A 360 9.12 -5.74 0.00
N VAL A 361 7.94 -5.39 -0.51
CA VAL A 361 6.86 -4.76 0.27
C VAL A 361 5.94 -5.82 0.91
N PHE A 362 6.46 -6.51 1.91
CA PHE A 362 5.71 -7.42 2.78
C PHE A 362 6.23 -7.36 4.22
N GLN A 363 5.42 -7.85 5.15
CA GLN A 363 5.85 -8.16 6.52
C GLN A 363 5.78 -9.65 6.76
N SER A 364 6.64 -10.15 7.64
CA SER A 364 6.72 -11.58 7.91
C SER A 364 7.10 -11.92 9.34
N VAL A 365 6.91 -13.18 9.69
CA VAL A 365 7.33 -13.75 10.96
C VAL A 365 7.56 -15.25 10.80
N PHE A 366 8.57 -15.76 11.50
CA PHE A 366 8.79 -17.20 11.67
C PHE A 366 8.00 -17.71 12.88
N LEU A 367 7.11 -18.68 12.65
CA LEU A 367 6.35 -19.36 13.68
C LEU A 367 7.02 -20.69 14.03
N THR A 368 7.40 -20.82 15.30
CA THR A 368 7.97 -22.03 15.90
C THR A 368 6.86 -22.99 16.37
N GLU A 369 7.25 -24.23 16.67
CA GLU A 369 6.35 -25.34 17.01
C GLU A 369 5.75 -25.27 18.43
N ASP A 370 5.92 -24.14 19.13
CA ASP A 370 5.34 -23.91 20.46
C ASP A 370 3.80 -23.90 20.46
N ASN A 371 3.20 -23.77 19.27
CA ASN A 371 1.76 -23.82 19.07
C ASN A 371 1.32 -25.14 18.40
N ILE A 372 0.36 -25.83 19.02
CA ILE A 372 -0.18 -27.12 18.54
C ILE A 372 -0.75 -27.05 17.10
N VAL A 373 -1.21 -25.89 16.65
CA VAL A 373 -1.68 -25.72 15.26
C VAL A 373 -0.50 -25.70 14.29
N VAL A 374 0.59 -25.02 14.65
CA VAL A 374 1.81 -24.98 13.82
C VAL A 374 2.41 -26.39 13.68
N ASP A 375 2.53 -27.11 14.80
CA ASP A 375 3.00 -28.50 14.82
C ASP A 375 2.13 -29.43 13.95
N ARG A 376 0.80 -29.35 14.07
CA ARG A 376 -0.11 -30.13 13.23
C ARG A 376 0.03 -29.81 11.74
N VAL A 377 0.21 -28.54 11.38
CA VAL A 377 0.43 -28.11 10.00
C VAL A 377 1.76 -28.67 9.48
N ASN A 378 2.83 -28.56 10.26
CA ASN A 378 4.13 -29.14 9.94
C ASN A 378 4.02 -30.66 9.70
N GLN A 379 3.37 -31.40 10.60
CA GLN A 379 3.16 -32.84 10.43
C GLN A 379 2.37 -33.18 9.15
N ARG A 380 1.37 -32.36 8.79
CA ARG A 380 0.60 -32.54 7.55
C ARG A 380 1.44 -32.27 6.31
N ILE A 381 2.34 -31.30 6.34
CA ILE A 381 3.30 -31.04 5.26
C ILE A 381 4.24 -32.25 5.08
N ALA A 382 4.73 -32.83 6.18
CA ALA A 382 5.55 -34.05 6.14
C ALA A 382 4.78 -35.24 5.53
N ASP A 383 3.51 -35.41 5.93
CA ASP A 383 2.65 -36.47 5.39
C ASP A 383 2.36 -36.29 3.90
N ALA A 384 2.13 -35.05 3.45
CA ALA A 384 1.83 -34.71 2.06
C ALA A 384 3.03 -34.91 1.13
N THR A 385 4.21 -34.48 1.57
CA THR A 385 5.43 -34.46 0.74
C THR A 385 6.26 -35.74 0.86
N GLY A 386 6.06 -36.52 1.94
CA GLY A 386 6.92 -37.65 2.30
C GLY A 386 8.28 -37.25 2.87
N LEU A 387 8.60 -35.95 2.92
CA LEU A 387 9.88 -35.44 3.40
C LEU A 387 9.87 -35.27 4.93
N SER A 388 11.06 -35.36 5.54
CA SER A 388 11.23 -34.97 6.94
C SER A 388 11.13 -33.44 7.07
N ILE A 389 10.58 -32.96 8.18
CA ILE A 389 10.45 -31.54 8.50
C ILE A 389 11.26 -31.15 9.74
N GLU A 390 11.94 -32.10 10.37
CA GLU A 390 12.71 -31.89 11.61
C GLU A 390 13.83 -30.85 11.42
N THR A 391 14.40 -30.80 10.22
CA THR A 391 15.49 -29.91 9.83
C THR A 391 14.98 -28.73 8.98
N ALA A 392 13.67 -28.66 8.73
CA ALA A 392 13.08 -27.60 7.91
C ALA A 392 13.03 -26.28 8.68
N GLU A 393 13.02 -25.16 7.94
CA GLU A 393 12.84 -23.85 8.55
C GLU A 393 11.51 -23.75 9.31
N PRO A 394 11.40 -22.90 10.35
CA PRO A 394 10.12 -22.61 10.98
C PRO A 394 9.09 -22.11 9.95
N LEU A 395 7.80 -22.22 10.27
CA LEU A 395 6.76 -21.83 9.33
C LEU A 395 6.79 -20.31 9.12
N HIS A 396 7.13 -19.87 7.92
CA HIS A 396 7.31 -18.46 7.59
C HIS A 396 6.00 -17.86 7.09
N VAL A 397 5.35 -17.06 7.92
CA VAL A 397 4.09 -16.40 7.58
C VAL A 397 4.36 -15.00 7.03
N GLN A 398 3.78 -14.66 5.89
CA GLN A 398 3.94 -13.36 5.23
C GLN A 398 2.57 -12.72 4.96
N ASN A 399 2.50 -11.39 5.09
CA ASN A 399 1.41 -10.55 4.60
C ASN A 399 1.97 -9.46 3.67
N TYR A 400 1.38 -9.34 2.48
CA TYR A 400 1.83 -8.41 1.46
C TYR A 400 1.18 -7.03 1.62
N GLY A 401 1.96 -5.99 1.36
CA GLY A 401 1.50 -4.60 1.36
C GLY A 401 1.05 -4.10 -0.02
N ILE A 402 0.82 -2.79 -0.10
CA ILE A 402 0.37 -2.12 -1.32
C ILE A 402 1.44 -2.24 -2.41
N GLY A 403 1.08 -2.82 -3.56
CA GLY A 403 2.02 -3.05 -4.66
C GLY A 403 3.16 -4.02 -4.33
N GLY A 404 3.02 -4.79 -3.24
CA GLY A 404 4.13 -5.59 -2.74
C GLY A 404 4.36 -6.88 -3.50
N ARG A 405 5.63 -7.10 -3.84
CA ARG A 405 6.18 -8.32 -4.44
C ARG A 405 7.27 -8.92 -3.56
N ASP A 406 7.59 -10.17 -3.85
CA ASP A 406 8.68 -10.89 -3.21
C ASP A 406 9.62 -11.36 -4.32
N GLU A 407 10.78 -10.71 -4.43
CA GLU A 407 11.87 -11.08 -5.36
C GLU A 407 12.99 -11.78 -4.56
N PRO A 408 13.53 -12.91 -5.04
CA PRO A 408 14.69 -13.54 -4.44
C PRO A 408 15.90 -12.61 -4.53
N SER A 409 16.64 -12.46 -3.43
CA SER A 409 17.84 -11.61 -3.38
C SER A 409 19.04 -12.41 -3.84
N HIS A 410 20.04 -11.75 -4.41
CA HIS A 410 21.24 -12.43 -4.94
C HIS A 410 21.92 -13.32 -3.88
N ASP A 411 21.97 -12.88 -2.61
CA ASP A 411 22.53 -13.64 -1.49
C ASP A 411 21.68 -14.84 -1.04
N THR A 412 20.37 -14.86 -1.36
CA THR A 412 19.52 -16.02 -1.03
C THR A 412 19.86 -17.25 -1.88
N LEU A 413 20.50 -17.09 -3.04
CA LEU A 413 20.84 -18.22 -3.92
C LEU A 413 21.85 -19.18 -3.31
N ASP A 414 22.79 -18.69 -2.48
CA ASP A 414 23.75 -19.54 -1.78
C ASP A 414 23.12 -20.26 -0.58
N ALA A 415 22.25 -19.59 0.18
CA ALA A 415 21.47 -20.22 1.27
C ALA A 415 20.41 -21.21 0.75
N GLU A 416 19.92 -21.02 -0.48
CA GLU A 416 18.97 -21.91 -1.15
C GLU A 416 19.57 -23.24 -1.59
N ARG A 417 20.90 -23.38 -1.66
CA ARG A 417 21.56 -24.64 -2.01
C ARG A 417 21.24 -25.78 -1.04
N ASP A 418 20.93 -25.45 0.20
CA ASP A 418 20.56 -26.42 1.22
C ASP A 418 19.05 -26.71 1.26
N MET A 419 18.23 -26.00 0.48
CA MET A 419 16.78 -26.14 0.45
C MET A 419 16.35 -27.09 -0.68
N ILE A 420 15.84 -28.26 -0.33
CA ILE A 420 15.47 -29.29 -1.30
C ILE A 420 14.12 -29.03 -1.98
N ALA A 421 13.19 -28.39 -1.25
CA ALA A 421 11.82 -28.16 -1.69
C ALA A 421 11.17 -26.98 -0.97
N THR A 422 10.12 -26.44 -1.58
CA THR A 422 9.27 -25.40 -0.99
C THR A 422 7.83 -25.87 -0.95
N PHE A 423 7.17 -25.61 0.18
CA PHE A 423 5.75 -25.81 0.37
C PHE A 423 5.11 -24.46 0.73
N LEU A 424 4.50 -23.82 -0.26
CA LEU A 424 3.88 -22.50 -0.15
C LEU A 424 2.37 -22.65 0.01
N THR A 425 1.84 -22.22 1.15
CA THR A 425 0.41 -22.31 1.47
C THR A 425 -0.27 -20.96 1.35
N TYR A 426 -1.39 -20.90 0.63
CA TYR A 426 -2.20 -19.68 0.52
C TYR A 426 -3.24 -19.61 1.65
N MET A 427 -3.19 -18.55 2.45
CA MET A 427 -4.05 -18.32 3.61
C MET A 427 -5.15 -17.28 3.35
N SER A 428 -5.24 -16.78 2.12
CA SER A 428 -6.32 -15.92 1.65
C SER A 428 -6.53 -16.11 0.15
N ASP A 429 -7.73 -15.75 -0.30
CA ASP A 429 -8.01 -15.53 -1.71
C ASP A 429 -7.57 -14.12 -2.09
N VAL A 430 -7.16 -13.95 -3.35
CA VAL A 430 -6.76 -12.67 -3.91
C VAL A 430 -7.60 -12.46 -5.16
N ASP A 431 -8.28 -11.31 -5.23
CA ASP A 431 -9.23 -11.04 -6.31
C ASP A 431 -8.50 -10.81 -7.64
N ILE A 432 -7.48 -9.94 -7.63
CA ILE A 432 -6.67 -9.64 -8.81
C ILE A 432 -5.20 -9.51 -8.45
N GLY A 433 -4.34 -10.12 -9.27
CA GLY A 433 -2.90 -10.15 -9.06
C GLY A 433 -2.46 -11.19 -8.02
N GLY A 434 -1.31 -10.97 -7.38
CA GLY A 434 -0.83 -11.80 -6.27
C GLY A 434 -0.37 -13.21 -6.64
N ALA A 435 -0.31 -13.58 -7.92
CA ALA A 435 0.14 -14.89 -8.38
C ALA A 435 1.58 -15.21 -7.91
N THR A 436 1.89 -16.51 -7.78
CA THR A 436 3.28 -16.99 -7.70
C THR A 436 3.69 -17.41 -9.10
N VAL A 437 4.69 -16.74 -9.66
CA VAL A 437 5.12 -16.96 -11.04
C VAL A 437 6.50 -17.60 -11.09
N PHE A 438 6.75 -18.40 -12.11
CA PHE A 438 8.03 -19.04 -12.39
C PHE A 438 8.51 -18.57 -13.76
N PRO A 439 9.28 -17.46 -13.84
CA PRO A 439 9.60 -16.78 -15.09
C PRO A 439 10.25 -17.68 -16.15
N GLU A 440 11.16 -18.57 -15.73
CA GLU A 440 11.86 -19.48 -16.63
C GLU A 440 10.97 -20.60 -17.21
N SER A 441 9.98 -21.07 -16.44
CA SER A 441 9.07 -22.13 -16.88
C SER A 441 7.74 -21.63 -17.43
N GLY A 442 7.49 -20.32 -17.36
CA GLY A 442 6.27 -19.69 -17.86
C GLY A 442 5.02 -20.07 -17.06
N VAL A 443 5.16 -20.38 -15.78
CA VAL A 443 4.05 -20.80 -14.91
C VAL A 443 3.56 -19.62 -14.09
N ALA A 444 2.23 -19.48 -13.98
CA ALA A 444 1.58 -18.54 -13.07
C ALA A 444 0.54 -19.27 -12.21
N LEU A 445 0.77 -19.33 -10.90
CA LEU A 445 -0.11 -19.99 -9.94
C LEU A 445 -0.94 -18.93 -9.21
N LYS A 446 -2.26 -18.96 -9.41
CA LYS A 446 -3.17 -18.06 -8.68
C LYS A 446 -3.30 -18.50 -7.21
N PRO A 447 -3.36 -17.55 -6.26
CA PRO A 447 -3.65 -17.85 -4.87
C PRO A 447 -5.05 -18.45 -4.74
N LYS A 448 -5.17 -19.50 -3.93
CA LYS A 448 -6.46 -20.09 -3.57
C LYS A 448 -6.42 -20.46 -2.10
N LYS A 449 -7.25 -19.82 -1.28
CA LYS A 449 -7.26 -19.98 0.17
C LYS A 449 -7.37 -21.45 0.56
N GLY A 450 -6.58 -21.86 1.55
CA GLY A 450 -6.56 -23.22 2.07
C GLY A 450 -5.85 -24.23 1.17
N SER A 451 -5.38 -23.83 -0.02
CA SER A 451 -4.52 -24.67 -0.85
C SER A 451 -3.03 -24.40 -0.59
N ALA A 452 -2.19 -25.36 -0.96
CA ALA A 452 -0.75 -25.16 -1.02
C ALA A 452 -0.19 -25.66 -2.34
N VAL A 453 0.94 -25.10 -2.73
CA VAL A 453 1.72 -25.51 -3.89
C VAL A 453 3.09 -26.00 -3.44
N PHE A 454 3.53 -27.09 -4.02
CA PHE A 454 4.75 -27.80 -3.68
C PHE A 454 5.58 -28.06 -4.93
N TRP A 455 6.87 -27.78 -4.83
CA TRP A 455 7.86 -28.12 -5.85
C TRP A 455 9.21 -28.40 -5.20
N TYR A 456 10.01 -29.22 -5.88
CA TYR A 456 11.41 -29.40 -5.53
C TYR A 456 12.22 -28.25 -6.14
N LYS A 457 13.15 -27.69 -5.37
CA LYS A 457 14.13 -26.70 -5.85
C LYS A 457 15.36 -27.36 -6.45
N LEU A 458 15.70 -28.56 -5.97
CA LEU A 458 16.86 -29.32 -6.42
C LEU A 458 16.42 -30.53 -7.25
N HIS A 459 17.17 -30.80 -8.32
CA HIS A 459 17.21 -32.10 -8.99
C HIS A 459 17.64 -33.21 -8.03
N LYS A 460 17.46 -34.48 -8.40
CA LYS A 460 17.83 -35.61 -7.53
C LYS A 460 19.35 -35.74 -7.38
N ASN A 461 20.13 -35.30 -8.36
CA ASN A 461 21.59 -35.18 -8.26
C ASN A 461 22.05 -34.06 -7.29
N GLY A 462 21.13 -33.25 -6.75
CA GLY A 462 21.41 -32.15 -5.82
C GLY A 462 21.68 -30.79 -6.48
N THR A 463 21.67 -30.67 -7.81
CA THR A 463 21.82 -29.38 -8.49
C THR A 463 20.52 -28.57 -8.45
N ILE A 464 20.64 -27.24 -8.44
CA ILE A 464 19.48 -26.34 -8.49
C ILE A 464 18.77 -26.49 -9.83
N ASP A 465 17.44 -26.59 -9.81
CA ASP A 465 16.59 -26.51 -11.00
C ASP A 465 16.24 -25.04 -11.27
N PRO A 466 16.87 -24.37 -12.25
CA PRO A 466 16.66 -22.94 -12.48
C PRO A 466 15.22 -22.62 -12.89
N LYS A 467 14.48 -23.61 -13.44
CA LYS A 467 13.06 -23.47 -13.82
C LYS A 467 12.13 -23.27 -12.63
N THR A 468 12.64 -23.48 -11.42
CA THR A 468 11.92 -23.36 -10.15
C THR A 468 12.18 -22.03 -9.43
N GLN A 469 13.00 -21.16 -10.03
CA GLN A 469 13.07 -19.76 -9.63
C GLN A 469 11.67 -19.15 -9.74
N HIS A 470 11.24 -18.50 -8.67
CA HIS A 470 9.88 -18.03 -8.52
C HIS A 470 9.82 -16.69 -7.80
N GLU A 471 8.77 -15.94 -8.11
CA GLU A 471 8.54 -14.61 -7.58
C GLU A 471 7.05 -14.41 -7.28
N GLY A 472 6.76 -13.52 -6.34
CA GLY A 472 5.39 -13.08 -6.08
C GLY A 472 5.01 -11.90 -6.96
N CYS A 473 3.93 -11.99 -7.72
CA CYS A 473 3.33 -10.84 -8.38
C CYS A 473 2.72 -9.89 -7.35
N PRO A 474 2.72 -8.57 -7.60
CA PRO A 474 2.03 -7.61 -6.75
C PRO A 474 0.55 -7.91 -6.64
N VAL A 475 -0.02 -7.69 -5.47
CA VAL A 475 -1.47 -7.75 -5.27
C VAL A 475 -2.08 -6.47 -5.84
N LEU A 476 -2.94 -6.60 -6.86
CA LEU A 476 -3.68 -5.47 -7.43
C LEU A 476 -4.96 -5.21 -6.62
N LEU A 477 -5.67 -6.26 -6.25
CA LEU A 477 -6.89 -6.19 -5.46
C LEU A 477 -6.99 -7.39 -4.51
N GLY A 478 -7.24 -7.11 -3.22
CA GLY A 478 -7.40 -8.10 -2.17
C GLY A 478 -6.29 -8.04 -1.10
N ASN A 479 -6.22 -9.06 -0.25
CA ASN A 479 -5.24 -9.17 0.82
C ASN A 479 -4.54 -10.54 0.73
N LYS A 480 -3.24 -10.57 0.44
CA LYS A 480 -2.47 -11.81 0.28
C LYS A 480 -1.76 -12.19 1.58
N TRP A 481 -2.12 -13.36 2.08
CA TRP A 481 -1.47 -14.04 3.18
C TRP A 481 -0.95 -15.38 2.69
N VAL A 482 0.30 -15.68 3.04
CA VAL A 482 0.91 -16.97 2.72
C VAL A 482 1.70 -17.51 3.91
N ALA A 483 1.87 -18.84 3.95
CA ALA A 483 2.74 -19.52 4.87
C ALA A 483 3.70 -20.43 4.08
N ASN A 484 4.99 -20.13 4.15
CA ASN A 484 6.07 -20.84 3.51
C ASN A 484 6.73 -21.83 4.46
N LYS A 485 7.02 -23.02 3.95
CA LYS A 485 7.88 -24.00 4.61
C LYS A 485 9.00 -24.38 3.65
N TRP A 486 10.23 -24.06 4.03
CA TRP A 486 11.43 -24.47 3.31
C TRP A 486 12.00 -25.73 3.94
N ILE A 487 12.10 -26.79 3.14
CA ILE A 487 12.56 -28.11 3.59
C ILE A 487 14.03 -28.23 3.22
N ARG A 488 14.88 -28.58 4.19
CA ARG A 488 16.32 -28.74 3.97
C ARG A 488 16.68 -30.10 3.38
N THR A 489 17.83 -30.18 2.75
CA THR A 489 18.43 -31.41 2.20
C THR A 489 18.81 -32.41 3.30
N PHE A 490 19.35 -31.92 4.42
CA PHE A 490 19.72 -32.74 5.57
C PHE A 490 18.49 -33.42 6.18
N GLY A 491 18.59 -34.72 6.49
CA GLY A 491 17.49 -35.53 7.01
C GLY A 491 16.58 -36.16 5.94
N GLN A 492 16.95 -36.04 4.66
CA GLN A 492 16.21 -36.62 3.53
C GLN A 492 16.92 -37.81 2.87
N GLU A 493 18.06 -38.25 3.38
CA GLU A 493 19.00 -39.21 2.76
C GLU A 493 18.29 -40.52 2.37
N PHE A 494 17.37 -40.98 3.22
CA PHE A 494 16.60 -42.22 3.00
C PHE A 494 15.21 -41.99 2.41
N ARG A 495 14.73 -40.73 2.38
CA ARG A 495 13.38 -40.38 1.90
C ARG A 495 13.40 -39.92 0.44
N ARG A 496 14.47 -39.25 0.02
CA ARG A 496 14.70 -38.81 -1.37
C ARG A 496 16.13 -39.15 -1.79
N PRO A 497 16.41 -40.43 -2.11
CA PRO A 497 17.74 -40.84 -2.55
C PRO A 497 18.16 -40.11 -3.82
N CYS A 498 19.44 -39.77 -3.91
CA CYS A 498 20.01 -39.13 -5.10
C CYS A 498 19.92 -40.05 -6.33
N SER A 499 19.78 -39.47 -7.51
CA SER A 499 19.90 -40.23 -8.76
C SER A 499 21.36 -40.51 -9.07
N LEU A 500 21.62 -41.62 -9.77
CA LEU A 500 22.93 -41.90 -10.37
C LEU A 500 23.10 -41.19 -11.73
N SER A 501 22.03 -40.59 -12.25
CA SER A 501 22.07 -39.78 -13.47
C SER A 501 22.49 -38.36 -13.15
N GLU A 502 23.46 -37.83 -13.90
CA GLU A 502 23.81 -36.40 -13.85
C GLU A 502 22.67 -35.49 -14.31
N TRP A 503 21.66 -36.03 -15.00
CA TRP A 503 20.58 -35.28 -15.65
C TRP A 503 19.23 -35.36 -14.91
N GLU A 504 19.17 -35.98 -13.72
CA GLU A 504 17.92 -36.18 -12.96
C GLU A 504 17.97 -35.68 -11.52
#